data_AF-A0A9E0KIC5-F1
#
_entry.id   AF-A0A9E0KIC5-F1
#
_cell.length_a   1.000
_cell.length_b   1.000
_cell.length_c   1.000
_cell.angle_alpha   90.00
_cell.angle_beta   90.00
_cell.angle_gamma   90.00
#
_symmetry.space_group_name_H-M   'P 1'
#
loop_
_entity.id
_entity.type
_entity.pdbx_description
1 polymer ?
#
loop_
_entity_poly.entity_id
_entity_poly.type
_entity_poly.pdbx_seq_one_letter_code
_entity_poly.pdbx_strand_id
1 'polypeptide(L)'
;MKRKPLNIFVKHLLIILGTFIAIGIVAFISLSIYTQHGKQETVPNVKNMSITDAEKILNSNNLSYEIVDSIFNRALTPGFVAEQDPIPSSIVKKNRKIYLTINAKGVQLLPLPNGINMSLRQAKSLFEAADFVIKKIEYKNSEYKDLVLDVKLNNSSIPIGKTIPAGSALTLVVGNGFNGELAIVPDVRNLSYEKATQLANESGFNLDEAIYDEVPLNTADEKKYSIYRQEPRAKASLATGEFIKVWLSKTPQEYNTEEEISLEEDILF
;
A
#
# COMPACT_ATOMS: atom_id res chain seq x y z
N MET A 1 89.61 52.63 -24.91
CA MET A 1 88.60 52.92 -23.86
C MET A 1 88.33 51.61 -23.08
N LYS A 2 89.01 51.37 -21.95
CA LYS A 2 88.90 50.13 -21.17
C LYS A 2 87.66 50.20 -20.26
N ARG A 3 86.68 49.31 -20.44
CA ARG A 3 85.49 49.20 -19.56
C ARG A 3 85.94 48.77 -18.16
N LYS A 4 85.60 49.54 -17.12
CA LYS A 4 85.85 49.16 -15.71
C LYS A 4 85.16 47.83 -15.41
N PRO A 5 85.81 46.87 -14.74
CA PRO A 5 85.18 45.60 -14.41
C PRO A 5 84.04 45.88 -13.42
N LEU A 6 82.86 45.34 -13.72
CA LEU A 6 81.68 45.46 -12.87
C LEU A 6 82.01 44.91 -11.47
N ASN A 7 81.73 45.68 -10.41
CA ASN A 7 81.96 45.28 -9.02
C ASN A 7 81.35 43.89 -8.76
N ILE A 8 82.09 43.01 -8.09
CA ILE A 8 81.70 41.62 -7.80
C ILE A 8 80.30 41.55 -7.16
N PHE A 9 79.99 42.51 -6.29
CA PHE A 9 78.66 42.68 -5.69
C PHE A 9 77.53 42.84 -6.72
N VAL A 10 77.73 43.69 -7.74
CA VAL A 10 76.74 43.94 -8.79
C VAL A 10 76.54 42.70 -9.66
N LYS A 11 77.59 41.90 -9.88
CA LYS A 11 77.47 40.62 -10.60
C LYS A 11 76.60 39.61 -9.84
N HIS A 12 76.82 39.44 -8.54
CA HIS A 12 75.99 38.54 -7.72
C HIS A 12 74.53 39.03 -7.63
N LEU A 13 74.31 40.34 -7.51
CA LEU A 13 72.97 40.93 -7.50
C LEU A 13 72.21 40.63 -8.81
N LEU A 14 72.87 40.79 -9.97
CA LEU A 14 72.28 40.47 -11.27
C LEU A 14 72.01 38.97 -11.44
N ILE A 15 72.88 38.11 -10.91
CA ILE A 15 72.66 36.65 -10.93
C ILE A 15 71.42 36.30 -10.10
N ILE A 16 71.32 36.78 -8.86
CA ILE A 16 70.17 36.52 -7.98
C ILE A 16 68.87 37.02 -8.62
N LEU A 17 68.88 38.22 -9.18
CA LEU A 17 67.73 38.78 -9.88
C LEU A 17 67.35 37.92 -11.09
N GLY A 18 68.33 37.50 -11.89
CA GLY A 18 68.12 36.61 -13.03
C GLY A 18 67.57 35.24 -12.62
N THR A 19 68.07 34.65 -11.54
CA THR A 19 67.58 33.37 -11.00
C THR A 19 66.16 33.51 -10.47
N PHE A 20 65.83 34.59 -9.77
CA PHE A 20 64.48 34.83 -9.27
C PHE A 20 63.47 34.99 -10.41
N ILE A 21 63.84 35.74 -11.45
CA ILE A 21 63.03 35.87 -12.68
C ILE A 21 62.86 34.52 -13.37
N ALA A 22 63.94 33.73 -13.48
CA ALA A 22 63.88 32.40 -14.09
C ALA A 22 62.95 31.46 -13.33
N ILE A 23 63.00 31.44 -12.00
CA ILE A 23 62.09 30.66 -11.15
C ILE A 23 60.65 31.12 -11.35
N GLY A 24 60.40 32.44 -11.39
CA GLY A 24 59.07 32.99 -11.65
C GLY A 24 58.48 32.56 -13.00
N ILE A 25 59.29 32.58 -14.06
CA ILE A 25 58.87 32.13 -15.40
C ILE A 25 58.56 30.63 -15.39
N VAL A 26 59.45 29.81 -14.81
CA VAL A 26 59.23 28.35 -14.72
C VAL A 26 57.96 28.05 -13.93
N ALA A 27 57.75 28.70 -12.78
CA ALA A 27 56.55 28.52 -11.98
C ALA A 27 55.28 28.90 -12.75
N PHE A 28 55.28 30.02 -13.49
CA PHE A 28 54.14 30.46 -14.29
C PHE A 28 53.82 29.49 -15.45
N ILE A 29 54.84 29.00 -16.16
CA ILE A 29 54.69 27.99 -17.22
C ILE A 29 54.14 26.69 -16.63
N SER A 30 54.73 26.21 -15.53
CA SER A 30 54.31 24.98 -14.84
C SER A 30 52.86 25.08 -14.38
N LEU A 31 52.47 26.21 -13.80
CA LEU A 31 51.10 26.46 -13.38
C LEU A 31 50.15 26.45 -14.58
N SER A 32 50.49 27.11 -15.69
CA SER A 32 49.63 27.15 -16.88
C SER A 32 49.37 25.77 -17.49
N ILE A 33 50.40 24.91 -17.49
CA ILE A 33 50.32 23.52 -17.98
C ILE A 33 49.46 22.69 -17.02
N TYR A 34 49.70 22.82 -15.71
CA TYR A 34 48.96 22.09 -14.69
C TYR A 34 47.47 22.47 -14.65
N THR A 35 47.15 23.76 -14.80
CA THR A 35 45.76 24.26 -14.73
C THR A 35 44.99 24.09 -16.04
N GLN A 36 45.64 23.63 -17.12
CA GLN A 36 45.07 23.53 -18.47
C GLN A 36 44.30 24.80 -18.88
N HIS A 37 44.93 25.97 -18.66
CA HIS A 37 44.31 27.25 -18.92
C HIS A 37 43.83 27.35 -20.38
N GLY A 38 42.55 27.68 -20.59
CA GLY A 38 41.96 27.89 -21.93
C GLY A 38 41.27 26.67 -22.56
N LYS A 39 41.32 25.47 -21.94
CA LYS A 39 40.63 24.27 -22.41
C LYS A 39 39.23 24.17 -21.81
N GLN A 40 38.30 24.90 -22.40
CA GLN A 40 36.91 24.96 -21.99
C GLN A 40 36.02 24.19 -22.98
N GLU A 41 34.97 23.56 -22.47
CA GLU A 41 33.93 22.92 -23.28
C GLU A 41 32.60 23.60 -22.94
N THR A 42 31.76 23.74 -23.96
CA THR A 42 30.39 24.25 -23.77
C THR A 42 29.48 23.08 -23.45
N VAL A 43 28.70 23.20 -22.39
CA VAL A 43 27.77 22.14 -21.99
C VAL A 43 26.62 22.07 -22.99
N PRO A 44 26.42 20.94 -23.69
CA PRO A 44 25.30 20.79 -24.61
C PRO A 44 23.99 20.63 -23.83
N ASN A 45 22.87 20.93 -24.48
CA ASN A 45 21.55 20.64 -23.93
C ASN A 45 21.20 19.18 -24.18
N VAL A 46 21.09 18.40 -23.11
CA VAL A 46 20.68 17.00 -23.13
C VAL A 46 19.33 16.77 -22.44
N LYS A 47 18.66 17.84 -22.00
CA LYS A 47 17.32 17.77 -21.41
C LYS A 47 16.31 17.23 -22.43
N ASN A 48 15.38 16.40 -21.96
CA ASN A 48 14.38 15.71 -22.78
C ASN A 48 14.96 14.77 -23.85
N MET A 49 16.20 14.31 -23.68
CA MET A 49 16.80 13.27 -24.52
C MET A 49 16.83 11.93 -23.80
N SER A 50 16.91 10.85 -24.57
CA SER A 50 17.21 9.52 -24.02
C SER A 50 18.63 9.52 -23.42
N ILE A 51 18.87 8.70 -22.39
CA ILE A 51 20.21 8.56 -21.80
C ILE A 51 21.25 8.18 -22.86
N THR A 52 20.87 7.33 -23.82
CA THR A 52 21.75 6.88 -24.90
C THR A 52 22.13 8.00 -25.87
N ASP A 53 21.22 8.94 -26.14
CA ASP A 53 21.52 10.07 -27.03
C ASP A 53 22.28 11.18 -26.29
N ALA A 54 21.90 11.42 -25.02
CA ALA A 54 22.64 12.31 -24.12
C ALA A 54 24.10 11.87 -23.98
N GLU A 55 24.35 10.58 -23.80
CA GLU A 55 25.70 10.01 -23.72
C GLU A 55 26.52 10.29 -24.98
N LYS A 56 25.96 10.06 -26.17
CA LYS A 56 26.65 10.33 -27.45
C LYS A 56 27.04 11.80 -27.59
N ILE A 57 26.13 12.70 -27.23
CA ILE A 57 26.33 14.15 -27.32
C ILE A 57 27.36 14.63 -26.30
N LEU A 58 27.33 14.12 -25.07
CA LEU A 58 28.31 14.49 -24.05
C LEU A 58 29.70 13.98 -24.41
N ASN A 59 29.80 12.71 -24.82
CA ASN A 59 31.06 12.11 -25.23
C ASN A 59 31.69 12.84 -26.44
N SER A 60 30.88 13.29 -27.41
CA SER A 60 31.39 14.07 -28.56
C SER A 60 31.92 15.46 -28.18
N ASN A 61 31.54 15.99 -27.00
CA ASN A 61 32.01 17.26 -26.44
C ASN A 61 33.09 17.06 -25.35
N ASN A 62 33.71 15.89 -25.23
CA ASN A 62 34.68 15.55 -24.17
C ASN A 62 34.12 15.73 -22.75
N LEU A 63 32.82 15.50 -22.59
CA LEU A 63 32.11 15.52 -21.31
C LEU A 63 31.65 14.10 -20.97
N SER A 64 31.52 13.81 -19.69
CA SER A 64 30.96 12.56 -19.19
C SER A 64 29.70 12.86 -18.37
N TYR A 65 28.89 11.85 -18.06
CA TYR A 65 27.72 12.04 -17.21
C TYR A 65 27.71 11.13 -16.00
N GLU A 66 26.93 11.51 -15.00
CA GLU A 66 26.63 10.71 -13.82
C GLU A 66 25.16 10.92 -13.46
N ILE A 67 24.42 9.82 -13.30
CA ILE A 67 23.02 9.89 -12.87
C ILE A 67 23.01 10.03 -11.35
N VAL A 68 22.53 11.16 -10.84
CA VAL A 68 22.53 11.46 -9.41
C VAL A 68 21.20 11.15 -8.74
N ASP A 69 20.11 11.26 -9.50
CA ASP A 69 18.76 11.06 -8.98
C ASP A 69 17.79 10.65 -10.10
N SER A 70 16.62 10.15 -9.69
CA SER A 70 15.50 9.90 -10.57
C SER A 70 14.20 10.43 -9.97
N ILE A 71 13.45 11.17 -10.77
CA ILE A 71 12.12 11.68 -10.39
C ILE A 71 11.04 10.94 -11.20
N PHE A 72 9.84 10.79 -10.65
CA PHE A 72 8.70 10.27 -11.40
C PHE A 72 7.77 11.42 -11.82
N ASN A 73 7.79 11.78 -13.10
CA ASN A 73 6.87 12.75 -13.68
C ASN A 73 6.14 12.14 -14.88
N ARG A 74 4.80 12.09 -14.77
CA ARG A 74 3.92 11.53 -15.83
C ARG A 74 3.96 12.31 -17.14
N ALA A 75 4.33 13.59 -17.11
CA ALA A 75 4.43 14.43 -18.30
C ALA A 75 5.73 14.22 -19.09
N LEU A 76 6.74 13.57 -18.49
CA LEU A 76 8.03 13.32 -19.12
C LEU A 76 8.11 11.87 -19.62
N THR A 77 8.90 11.64 -20.67
CA THR A 77 9.14 10.29 -21.20
C THR A 77 9.98 9.49 -20.19
N PRO A 78 9.60 8.25 -19.83
CA PRO A 78 10.37 7.44 -18.89
C PRO A 78 11.79 7.14 -19.40
N GLY A 79 12.78 7.27 -18.53
CA GLY A 79 14.20 7.07 -18.85
C GLY A 79 14.86 8.22 -19.63
N PHE A 80 14.19 9.36 -19.79
CA PHE A 80 14.76 10.56 -20.41
C PHE A 80 15.37 11.47 -19.34
N VAL A 81 16.30 12.32 -19.75
CA VAL A 81 16.90 13.33 -18.88
C VAL A 81 15.84 14.38 -18.53
N ALA A 82 15.48 14.47 -17.25
CA ALA A 82 14.56 15.47 -16.73
C ALA A 82 15.31 16.79 -16.44
N GLU A 83 16.48 16.71 -15.82
CA GLU A 83 17.30 17.86 -15.48
C GLU A 83 18.79 17.54 -15.66
N GLN A 84 19.58 18.59 -15.85
CA GLN A 84 21.03 18.52 -15.96
C GLN A 84 21.68 19.62 -15.13
N ASP A 85 22.83 19.33 -14.55
CA ASP A 85 23.72 20.28 -13.91
C ASP A 85 25.17 19.98 -14.30
N PRO A 86 25.94 20.95 -14.85
CA PRO A 86 25.61 22.34 -15.15
C PRO A 86 24.53 22.56 -16.23
N ILE A 87 23.93 23.76 -16.20
CA ILE A 87 22.93 24.18 -17.19
C ILE A 87 23.50 24.22 -18.62
N PRO A 88 22.65 24.06 -19.66
CA PRO A 88 23.09 24.17 -21.05
C PRO A 88 23.80 25.49 -21.34
N SER A 89 24.73 25.45 -22.29
CA SER A 89 25.56 26.59 -22.72
C SER A 89 26.49 27.17 -21.66
N SER A 90 26.54 26.58 -20.46
CA SER A 90 27.57 26.92 -19.48
C SER A 90 28.94 26.43 -19.93
N ILE A 91 29.98 27.08 -19.41
CA ILE A 91 31.36 26.82 -19.76
C ILE A 91 31.99 26.01 -18.64
N VAL A 92 32.49 24.82 -18.97
CA VAL A 92 33.15 23.92 -18.02
C VAL A 92 34.55 23.56 -18.48
N LYS A 93 35.37 23.05 -17.55
CA LYS A 93 36.66 22.46 -17.92
C LYS A 93 36.43 21.14 -18.67
N LYS A 94 37.38 20.73 -19.51
CA LYS A 94 37.37 19.41 -20.16
C LYS A 94 37.18 18.28 -19.15
N ASN A 95 36.54 17.20 -19.59
CA ASN A 95 36.27 16.00 -18.80
C ASN A 95 35.43 16.25 -17.54
N ARG A 96 34.66 17.35 -17.51
CA ARG A 96 33.70 17.59 -16.43
C ARG A 96 32.57 16.55 -16.54
N LYS A 97 32.14 16.05 -15.38
CA LYS A 97 30.91 15.26 -15.25
C LYS A 97 29.71 16.18 -15.25
N ILE A 98 28.73 15.86 -16.08
CA ILE A 98 27.40 16.46 -16.08
C ILE A 98 26.49 15.56 -15.27
N TYR A 99 25.94 16.10 -14.19
CA TYR A 99 25.01 15.40 -13.34
C TYR A 99 23.63 15.43 -13.97
N LEU A 100 23.02 14.26 -14.12
CA LEU A 100 21.72 14.11 -14.76
C LEU A 100 20.72 13.58 -13.73
N THR A 101 19.56 14.23 -13.68
CA THR A 101 18.37 13.69 -13.04
C THR A 101 17.50 13.11 -14.13
N ILE A 102 17.13 11.84 -14.01
CA ILE A 102 16.34 11.15 -15.05
C ILE A 102 14.88 11.01 -14.63
N ASN A 103 13.99 10.92 -15.60
CA ASN A 103 12.64 10.48 -15.32
C ASN A 103 12.63 8.97 -15.11
N ALA A 104 12.10 8.50 -13.99
CA ALA A 104 12.06 7.09 -13.63
C ALA A 104 11.31 6.27 -14.71
N LYS A 105 11.83 5.08 -15.03
CA LYS A 105 11.24 4.20 -16.04
C LYS A 105 9.88 3.63 -15.61
N GLY A 106 9.61 3.59 -14.32
CA GLY A 106 8.39 3.06 -13.74
C GLY A 106 7.89 3.92 -12.58
N VAL A 107 6.62 3.72 -12.25
CA VAL A 107 6.02 4.27 -11.03
C VAL A 107 6.75 3.68 -9.81
N GLN A 108 6.93 4.47 -8.76
CA GLN A 108 7.41 3.96 -7.48
C GLN A 108 6.55 2.77 -7.03
N LEU A 109 7.20 1.67 -6.66
CA LEU A 109 6.52 0.49 -6.12
C LEU A 109 6.54 0.57 -4.59
N LEU A 110 5.39 0.46 -3.97
CA LEU A 110 5.22 0.47 -2.51
C LEU A 110 4.66 -0.88 -2.04
N PRO A 111 5.11 -1.40 -0.89
CA PRO A 111 4.53 -2.61 -0.31
C PRO A 111 3.10 -2.33 0.16
N LEU A 112 2.16 -3.21 -0.19
CA LEU A 112 0.79 -3.11 0.30
C LEU A 112 0.76 -3.38 1.83
N PRO A 113 0.34 -2.41 2.66
CA PRO A 113 0.23 -2.62 4.10
C PRO A 113 -0.90 -3.59 4.43
N ASN A 114 -0.86 -4.19 5.63
CA ASN A 114 -1.93 -5.09 6.06
C ASN A 114 -3.15 -4.31 6.56
N GLY A 115 -4.20 -4.26 5.75
CA GLY A 115 -5.51 -3.74 6.14
C GLY A 115 -6.57 -4.82 6.41
N ILE A 116 -6.23 -6.11 6.32
CA ILE A 116 -7.17 -7.21 6.59
C ILE A 116 -7.45 -7.27 8.10
N ASN A 117 -8.68 -7.65 8.46
CA ASN A 117 -9.19 -7.67 9.84
C ASN A 117 -9.20 -6.31 10.54
N MET A 118 -9.08 -5.21 9.78
CA MET A 118 -9.33 -3.86 10.28
C MET A 118 -10.74 -3.42 9.92
N SER A 119 -11.26 -2.45 10.67
CA SER A 119 -12.48 -1.75 10.23
C SER A 119 -12.23 -1.01 8.92
N LEU A 120 -13.26 -0.91 8.07
CA LEU A 120 -13.22 -0.19 6.80
C LEU A 120 -12.62 1.22 6.96
N ARG A 121 -12.97 1.93 8.03
CA ARG A 121 -12.45 3.26 8.32
C ARG A 121 -10.93 3.25 8.56
N GLN A 122 -10.45 2.32 9.39
CA GLN A 122 -9.02 2.19 9.68
C GLN A 122 -8.23 1.80 8.43
N ALA A 123 -8.72 0.80 7.69
CA ALA A 123 -8.08 0.33 6.47
C ALA A 123 -8.01 1.44 5.41
N LYS A 124 -9.08 2.23 5.24
CA LYS A 124 -9.09 3.38 4.33
C LYS A 124 -7.99 4.38 4.69
N SER A 125 -7.92 4.80 5.95
CA SER A 125 -6.86 5.73 6.40
C SER A 125 -5.45 5.14 6.22
N LEU A 126 -5.26 3.85 6.49
CA LEU A 126 -3.98 3.16 6.31
C LEU A 126 -3.54 3.15 4.84
N PHE A 127 -4.43 2.79 3.93
CA PHE A 127 -4.12 2.71 2.50
C PHE A 127 -3.89 4.09 1.90
N GLU A 128 -4.70 5.09 2.25
CA GLU A 128 -4.51 6.47 1.80
C GLU A 128 -3.18 7.06 2.30
N ALA A 129 -2.81 6.79 3.55
CA ALA A 129 -1.51 7.22 4.11
C ALA A 129 -0.31 6.50 3.46
N ALA A 130 -0.53 5.33 2.84
CA ALA A 130 0.48 4.58 2.11
C ALA A 130 0.47 4.86 0.58
N ASP A 131 -0.11 5.99 0.17
CA ASP A 131 -0.26 6.43 -1.22
C ASP A 131 -1.08 5.46 -2.11
N PHE A 132 -2.05 4.74 -1.55
CA PHE A 132 -3.02 3.94 -2.31
C PHE A 132 -4.41 4.59 -2.33
N VAL A 133 -5.17 4.38 -3.40
CA VAL A 133 -6.49 4.99 -3.60
C VAL A 133 -7.57 3.94 -3.47
N ILE A 134 -8.59 4.19 -2.64
CA ILE A 134 -9.76 3.30 -2.55
C ILE A 134 -10.76 3.67 -3.66
N LYS A 135 -10.89 2.79 -4.66
CA LYS A 135 -11.79 2.99 -5.80
C LYS A 135 -13.21 2.51 -5.54
N LYS A 136 -13.35 1.35 -4.88
CA LYS A 136 -14.65 0.69 -4.66
C LYS A 136 -14.64 -0.09 -3.35
N ILE A 137 -15.82 -0.21 -2.75
CA ILE A 137 -16.09 -1.13 -1.64
C ILE A 137 -17.07 -2.20 -2.15
N GLU A 138 -16.75 -3.46 -1.92
CA GLU A 138 -17.59 -4.62 -2.22
C GLU A 138 -18.02 -5.27 -0.91
N TYR A 139 -19.32 -5.51 -0.76
CA TYR A 139 -19.84 -6.18 0.42
C TYR A 139 -19.94 -7.68 0.18
N LYS A 140 -19.56 -8.48 1.19
CA LYS A 140 -19.68 -9.93 1.21
C LYS A 140 -20.39 -10.37 2.48
N ASN A 141 -21.18 -11.44 2.40
CA ASN A 141 -21.83 -12.05 3.56
C ASN A 141 -20.77 -12.48 4.60
N SER A 142 -20.86 -11.88 5.78
CA SER A 142 -19.99 -12.10 6.93
C SER A 142 -20.66 -11.56 8.18
N GLU A 143 -20.41 -12.20 9.31
CA GLU A 143 -20.90 -11.80 10.63
C GLU A 143 -20.35 -10.45 11.12
N TYR A 144 -19.19 -10.02 10.60
CA TYR A 144 -18.54 -8.78 11.03
C TYR A 144 -18.85 -7.63 10.07
N LYS A 145 -19.72 -6.72 10.50
CA LYS A 145 -20.02 -5.50 9.75
C LYS A 145 -18.79 -4.63 9.57
N ASP A 146 -18.58 -4.15 8.34
CA ASP A 146 -17.51 -3.23 7.94
C ASP A 146 -16.08 -3.75 8.19
N LEU A 147 -15.90 -5.05 8.48
CA LEU A 147 -14.59 -5.67 8.61
C LEU A 147 -14.00 -5.93 7.23
N VAL A 148 -12.76 -5.51 6.98
CA VAL A 148 -12.07 -5.81 5.72
C VAL A 148 -11.65 -7.28 5.69
N LEU A 149 -12.20 -8.00 4.72
CA LEU A 149 -11.96 -9.43 4.52
C LEU A 149 -10.90 -9.69 3.45
N ASP A 150 -10.83 -8.82 2.43
CA ASP A 150 -9.91 -8.97 1.30
C ASP A 150 -9.64 -7.63 0.63
N VAL A 151 -8.52 -7.55 -0.09
CA VAL A 151 -8.11 -6.39 -0.87
C VAL A 151 -7.82 -6.86 -2.29
N LYS A 152 -8.42 -6.18 -3.27
CA LYS A 152 -8.26 -6.50 -4.69
C LYS A 152 -7.62 -5.36 -5.46
N LEU A 153 -6.83 -5.72 -6.47
CA LEU A 153 -6.34 -4.82 -7.53
C LEU A 153 -6.83 -5.39 -8.86
N ASN A 154 -7.50 -4.55 -9.67
CA ASN A 154 -8.06 -4.98 -10.96
C ASN A 154 -8.91 -6.26 -10.86
N ASN A 155 -9.81 -6.31 -9.88
CA ASN A 155 -10.71 -7.43 -9.56
C ASN A 155 -10.02 -8.73 -9.09
N SER A 156 -8.70 -8.75 -8.90
CA SER A 156 -7.98 -9.91 -8.38
C SER A 156 -7.46 -9.66 -6.97
N SER A 157 -7.63 -10.62 -6.07
CA SER A 157 -7.11 -10.54 -4.70
C SER A 157 -5.58 -10.43 -4.73
N ILE A 158 -5.04 -9.58 -3.88
CA ILE A 158 -3.60 -9.34 -3.79
C ILE A 158 -3.08 -9.75 -2.41
N PRO A 159 -1.97 -10.50 -2.35
CA PRO A 159 -1.37 -10.85 -1.07
C PRO A 159 -0.79 -9.61 -0.39
N ILE A 160 -0.92 -9.58 0.93
CA ILE A 160 -0.34 -8.53 1.78
C ILE A 160 1.18 -8.51 1.63
N GLY A 161 1.77 -7.30 1.66
CA GLY A 161 3.20 -7.09 1.47
C GLY A 161 3.67 -7.14 0.02
N LYS A 162 2.80 -7.50 -0.93
CA LYS A 162 3.12 -7.40 -2.36
C LYS A 162 3.40 -5.96 -2.73
N THR A 163 4.50 -5.74 -3.45
CA THR A 163 4.83 -4.42 -3.99
C THR A 163 3.98 -4.12 -5.22
N ILE A 164 3.29 -2.99 -5.18
CA ILE A 164 2.41 -2.51 -6.25
C ILE A 164 2.67 -1.02 -6.52
N PRO A 165 2.34 -0.49 -7.71
CA PRO A 165 2.55 0.91 -8.03
C PRO A 165 1.86 1.85 -7.04
N ALA A 166 2.56 2.90 -6.59
CA ALA A 166 1.97 4.00 -5.84
C ALA A 166 0.80 4.62 -6.64
N GLY A 167 -0.26 5.01 -5.92
CA GLY A 167 -1.52 5.48 -6.49
C GLY A 167 -2.40 4.38 -7.10
N SER A 168 -2.06 3.10 -6.89
CA SER A 168 -2.92 1.99 -7.33
C SER A 168 -4.32 2.09 -6.73
N ALA A 169 -5.32 1.81 -7.56
CA ALA A 169 -6.73 1.83 -7.21
C ALA A 169 -7.15 0.47 -6.63
N LEU A 170 -7.37 0.42 -5.31
CA LEU A 170 -7.77 -0.77 -4.58
C LEU A 170 -9.30 -0.89 -4.49
N THR A 171 -9.78 -2.12 -4.51
CA THR A 171 -11.15 -2.47 -4.13
C THR A 171 -11.10 -3.22 -2.80
N LEU A 172 -11.81 -2.72 -1.79
CA LEU A 172 -11.90 -3.38 -0.48
C LEU A 172 -13.11 -4.29 -0.46
N VAL A 173 -12.94 -5.54 -0.05
CA VAL A 173 -14.05 -6.45 0.24
C VAL A 173 -14.30 -6.40 1.73
N VAL A 174 -15.51 -6.02 2.13
CA VAL A 174 -15.89 -5.86 3.54
C VAL A 174 -17.08 -6.75 3.89
N GLY A 175 -17.14 -7.17 5.14
CA GLY A 175 -18.29 -7.86 5.69
C GLY A 175 -19.50 -6.94 5.78
N ASN A 176 -20.68 -7.46 5.45
CA ASN A 176 -21.93 -6.73 5.57
C ASN A 176 -22.63 -6.93 6.93
N GLY A 177 -22.08 -7.73 7.85
CA GLY A 177 -22.69 -7.96 9.16
C GLY A 177 -24.10 -8.53 9.07
N PHE A 178 -24.37 -9.35 8.05
CA PHE A 178 -25.69 -9.87 7.70
C PHE A 178 -26.77 -8.83 7.34
N ASN A 179 -26.39 -7.59 6.97
CA ASN A 179 -27.26 -6.45 6.55
C ASN A 179 -28.62 -6.82 5.88
N GLY A 180 -29.61 -7.22 6.67
CA GLY A 180 -31.02 -7.27 6.27
C GLY A 180 -31.42 -8.27 5.18
N GLU A 181 -30.62 -9.28 4.84
CA GLU A 181 -31.16 -10.41 4.06
C GLU A 181 -32.16 -11.16 4.93
N LEU A 182 -33.43 -10.99 4.59
CA LEU A 182 -34.52 -11.65 5.28
C LEU A 182 -34.51 -13.13 4.89
N ALA A 183 -34.27 -14.00 5.87
CA ALA A 183 -34.46 -15.43 5.76
C ALA A 183 -35.80 -15.82 6.40
N ILE A 184 -36.32 -16.96 5.97
CA ILE A 184 -37.57 -17.52 6.53
C ILE A 184 -37.18 -18.44 7.67
N VAL A 185 -37.67 -18.16 8.87
CA VAL A 185 -37.42 -18.96 10.07
C VAL A 185 -37.88 -20.40 9.82
N PRO A 186 -36.98 -21.41 9.87
CA PRO A 186 -37.35 -22.80 9.66
C PRO A 186 -38.24 -23.33 10.79
N ASP A 187 -39.02 -24.37 10.49
CA ASP A 187 -39.71 -25.14 11.52
C ASP A 187 -38.76 -26.19 12.08
N VAL A 188 -38.31 -25.99 13.31
CA VAL A 188 -37.39 -26.88 14.02
C VAL A 188 -38.11 -27.79 15.03
N ARG A 189 -39.44 -27.71 15.11
CA ARG A 189 -40.22 -28.57 16.01
C ARG A 189 -40.12 -30.04 15.60
N ASN A 190 -40.24 -30.92 16.59
CA ASN A 190 -40.07 -32.37 16.47
C ASN A 190 -38.67 -32.84 16.05
N LEU A 191 -37.69 -31.93 15.96
CA LEU A 191 -36.28 -32.27 15.74
C LEU A 191 -35.53 -32.39 17.08
N SER A 192 -34.44 -33.15 17.06
CA SER A 192 -33.44 -33.10 18.14
C SER A 192 -32.66 -31.79 18.06
N TYR A 193 -32.08 -31.35 19.17
CA TYR A 193 -31.25 -30.12 19.22
C TYR A 193 -30.16 -30.09 18.14
N GLU A 194 -29.47 -31.22 17.94
CA GLU A 194 -28.43 -31.38 16.92
C GLU A 194 -28.96 -31.17 15.50
N LYS A 195 -30.08 -31.82 15.15
CA LYS A 195 -30.70 -31.68 13.82
C LYS A 195 -31.26 -30.28 13.59
N ALA A 196 -31.85 -29.69 14.64
CA ALA A 196 -32.36 -28.33 14.60
C ALA A 196 -31.25 -27.31 14.40
N THR A 197 -30.11 -27.49 15.06
CA THR A 197 -28.92 -26.64 14.90
C THR A 197 -28.42 -26.68 13.45
N GLN A 198 -28.35 -27.88 12.86
CA GLN A 198 -27.96 -28.03 11.47
C GLN A 198 -28.94 -27.30 10.53
N LEU A 199 -30.24 -27.53 10.69
CA LEU A 199 -31.28 -26.90 9.85
C LEU A 199 -31.30 -25.38 10.00
N ALA A 200 -31.16 -24.85 11.22
CA ALA A 200 -31.10 -23.42 11.49
C ALA A 200 -29.90 -22.81 10.76
N ASN A 201 -28.70 -23.38 10.92
CA ASN A 201 -27.48 -22.88 10.28
C ASN A 201 -27.57 -22.93 8.76
N GLU A 202 -28.10 -24.01 8.18
CA GLU A 202 -28.36 -24.13 6.74
C GLU A 202 -29.36 -23.09 6.23
N SER A 203 -30.30 -22.69 7.08
CA SER A 203 -31.31 -21.65 6.79
C SER A 203 -30.83 -20.23 7.14
N GLY A 204 -29.58 -20.08 7.60
CA GLY A 204 -29.01 -18.79 7.94
C GLY A 204 -29.41 -18.26 9.32
N PHE A 205 -29.80 -19.12 10.25
CA PHE A 205 -30.14 -18.78 11.65
C PHE A 205 -29.25 -19.53 12.63
N ASN A 206 -29.16 -19.02 13.85
CA ASN A 206 -28.49 -19.71 14.96
C ASN A 206 -29.54 -20.29 15.93
N LEU A 207 -29.26 -21.41 16.58
CA LEU A 207 -30.07 -21.89 17.70
C LEU A 207 -29.55 -21.27 19.01
N ASP A 208 -30.45 -20.80 19.86
CA ASP A 208 -30.13 -20.38 21.23
C ASP A 208 -29.93 -21.61 22.14
N GLU A 209 -29.48 -21.38 23.38
CA GLU A 209 -29.30 -22.43 24.37
C GLU A 209 -30.62 -23.21 24.61
N ALA A 210 -30.50 -24.53 24.70
CA ALA A 210 -31.64 -25.43 24.90
C ALA A 210 -32.30 -25.21 26.26
N ILE A 211 -33.60 -24.87 26.27
CA ILE A 211 -34.39 -24.78 27.49
C ILE A 211 -35.14 -26.10 27.68
N TYR A 212 -34.75 -26.89 28.67
CA TYR A 212 -35.41 -28.16 28.98
C TYR A 212 -36.53 -27.96 29.99
N ASP A 213 -37.67 -28.61 29.75
CA ASP A 213 -38.74 -28.73 30.75
C ASP A 213 -38.30 -29.57 31.97
N GLU A 214 -37.55 -30.63 31.70
CA GLU A 214 -36.89 -31.49 32.67
C GLU A 214 -35.41 -31.58 32.30
N VAL A 215 -34.51 -31.21 33.21
CA VAL A 215 -33.06 -31.23 32.96
C VAL A 215 -32.61 -32.67 32.62
N PRO A 216 -31.90 -32.89 31.49
CA PRO A 216 -31.42 -34.21 31.12
C PRO A 216 -30.39 -34.72 32.12
N LEU A 217 -30.48 -36.01 32.49
CA LEU A 217 -29.55 -36.61 33.45
C LEU A 217 -28.13 -36.80 32.88
N ASN A 218 -28.02 -36.92 31.56
CA ASN A 218 -26.77 -37.06 30.81
C ASN A 218 -27.02 -36.89 29.30
N THR A 219 -25.96 -36.90 28.50
CA THR A 219 -25.99 -36.77 27.03
C THR A 219 -26.77 -37.90 26.32
N ALA A 220 -26.87 -39.10 26.91
CA ALA A 220 -27.67 -40.18 26.32
C ALA A 220 -29.17 -39.97 26.57
N ASP A 221 -29.53 -39.35 27.70
CA ASP A 221 -30.90 -38.98 28.05
C ASP A 221 -31.39 -37.79 27.22
N GLU A 222 -30.51 -36.84 26.93
CA GLU A 222 -30.77 -35.68 26.07
C GLU A 222 -31.25 -36.07 24.66
N LYS A 223 -30.77 -37.19 24.11
CA LYS A 223 -31.20 -37.71 22.79
C LYS A 223 -32.66 -38.11 22.72
N LYS A 224 -33.35 -38.24 23.86
CA LYS A 224 -34.78 -38.55 23.93
C LYS A 224 -35.66 -37.30 23.85
N TYR A 225 -35.06 -36.10 23.91
CA TYR A 225 -35.80 -34.86 23.84
C TYR A 225 -35.99 -34.41 22.39
N SER A 226 -37.15 -33.85 22.12
CA SER A 226 -37.43 -33.13 20.88
C SER A 226 -37.91 -31.71 21.19
N ILE A 227 -37.68 -30.81 20.25
CA ILE A 227 -38.16 -29.43 20.36
C ILE A 227 -39.67 -29.43 20.22
N TYR A 228 -40.38 -28.96 21.24
CA TYR A 228 -41.84 -28.81 21.19
C TYR A 228 -42.27 -27.37 20.93
N ARG A 229 -41.44 -26.39 21.28
CA ARG A 229 -41.69 -24.96 21.08
C ARG A 229 -40.45 -24.27 20.53
N GLN A 230 -40.68 -23.30 19.65
CA GLN A 230 -39.65 -22.39 19.16
C GLN A 230 -40.14 -20.94 19.19
N GLU A 231 -39.20 -20.02 19.29
CA GLU A 231 -39.44 -18.58 19.15
C GLU A 231 -38.23 -17.93 18.48
N PRO A 232 -38.39 -17.18 17.37
CA PRO A 232 -39.65 -16.82 16.72
C PRO A 232 -40.36 -17.98 16.00
N ARG A 233 -41.66 -17.80 15.70
CA ARG A 233 -42.48 -18.83 15.04
C ARG A 233 -41.94 -19.16 13.66
N ALA A 234 -42.07 -20.43 13.26
CA ALA A 234 -41.73 -20.87 11.92
C ALA A 234 -42.44 -20.03 10.86
N LYS A 235 -41.77 -19.82 9.72
CA LYS A 235 -42.20 -18.96 8.60
C LYS A 235 -42.18 -17.46 8.87
N ALA A 236 -41.80 -17.01 10.07
CA ALA A 236 -41.48 -15.60 10.28
C ALA A 236 -40.32 -15.16 9.38
N SER A 237 -40.27 -13.88 9.07
CA SER A 237 -39.21 -13.29 8.24
C SER A 237 -38.31 -12.44 9.12
N LEU A 238 -37.03 -12.82 9.21
CA LEU A 238 -36.04 -12.19 10.10
C LEU A 238 -34.72 -12.02 9.36
N ALA A 239 -33.87 -11.13 9.87
CA ALA A 239 -32.52 -11.01 9.35
C ALA A 239 -31.76 -12.34 9.52
N THR A 240 -31.00 -12.71 8.50
CA THR A 240 -30.03 -13.80 8.57
C THR A 240 -29.07 -13.56 9.74
N GLY A 241 -28.73 -14.59 10.50
CA GLY A 241 -27.87 -14.53 11.68
C GLY A 241 -28.60 -14.38 13.01
N GLU A 242 -29.92 -14.15 13.00
CA GLU A 242 -30.75 -14.10 14.21
C GLU A 242 -30.85 -15.47 14.90
N PHE A 243 -31.22 -15.44 16.19
CA PHE A 243 -31.32 -16.63 17.04
C PHE A 243 -32.75 -17.17 17.14
N ILE A 244 -32.87 -18.50 17.18
CA ILE A 244 -34.12 -19.22 17.45
C ILE A 244 -34.01 -19.85 18.84
N LYS A 245 -34.83 -19.37 19.77
CA LYS A 245 -35.02 -19.99 21.09
C LYS A 245 -35.84 -21.25 20.95
N VAL A 246 -35.46 -22.29 21.70
CA VAL A 246 -36.10 -23.60 21.63
C VAL A 246 -36.34 -24.17 23.01
N TRP A 247 -37.48 -24.82 23.17
CA TRP A 247 -37.81 -25.60 24.36
C TRP A 247 -37.94 -27.06 24.00
N LEU A 248 -37.33 -27.90 24.83
CA LEU A 248 -37.18 -29.33 24.60
C LEU A 248 -37.93 -30.12 25.67
N SER A 249 -38.56 -31.23 25.25
CA SER A 249 -39.28 -32.15 26.13
C SER A 249 -39.10 -33.61 25.71
N LYS A 250 -39.13 -34.54 26.68
CA LYS A 250 -39.24 -35.99 26.45
C LYS A 250 -40.67 -36.41 26.10
N THR A 251 -41.66 -35.67 26.58
CA THR A 251 -43.07 -35.98 26.41
C THR A 251 -43.76 -34.70 26.00
N PRO A 252 -43.61 -34.30 24.72
CA PRO A 252 -44.26 -33.11 24.21
C PRO A 252 -45.76 -33.23 24.48
N GLN A 253 -46.28 -32.40 25.39
CA GLN A 253 -47.72 -32.19 25.42
C GLN A 253 -48.04 -31.47 24.11
N GLU A 254 -49.07 -31.92 23.38
CA GLU A 254 -49.63 -31.13 22.30
C GLU A 254 -50.22 -29.86 22.92
N TYR A 255 -49.39 -28.83 23.10
CA TYR A 255 -49.86 -27.51 23.49
C TYR A 255 -50.63 -26.96 22.30
N ASN A 256 -51.95 -27.12 22.34
CA ASN A 256 -52.86 -26.60 21.35
C ASN A 256 -52.78 -25.07 21.40
N THR A 257 -52.41 -24.46 20.28
CA THR A 257 -52.21 -23.01 20.11
C THR A 257 -53.43 -22.15 20.53
N GLU A 258 -54.60 -22.75 20.72
CA GLU A 258 -55.82 -22.07 21.18
C GLU A 258 -55.82 -21.76 22.69
N GLU A 259 -55.10 -22.52 23.52
CA GLU A 259 -55.06 -22.28 24.98
C GLU A 259 -54.23 -21.04 25.36
N GLU A 260 -53.22 -20.66 24.55
CA GLU A 260 -52.45 -19.42 24.73
C GLU A 260 -53.29 -18.16 24.49
N ILE A 261 -54.29 -18.20 23.60
CA ILE A 261 -55.19 -17.04 23.37
C ILE A 261 -56.00 -16.74 24.63
N SER A 262 -56.41 -17.77 25.37
CA SER A 262 -57.18 -17.59 26.62
C SER A 262 -56.33 -17.09 27.78
N LEU A 263 -55.06 -17.53 27.87
CA LEU A 263 -54.20 -17.18 28.99
C LEU A 263 -53.56 -15.79 28.85
N GLU A 264 -53.37 -15.26 27.64
CA GLU A 264 -52.93 -13.86 27.47
C GLU A 264 -54.08 -12.85 27.60
N GLU A 265 -55.32 -13.22 27.25
CA GLU A 265 -56.49 -12.33 27.45
C GLU A 265 -56.90 -12.21 28.93
N ASP A 266 -56.73 -13.28 29.73
CA ASP A 266 -57.07 -13.26 31.17
C ASP A 266 -56.05 -12.50 32.04
N ILE A 267 -54.87 -12.14 31.51
CA ILE A 267 -53.86 -11.33 32.21
C ILE A 267 -54.04 -9.82 31.92
N LEU A 268 -55.02 -9.46 31.07
CA LEU A 268 -55.30 -8.08 30.66
C LEU A 268 -56.63 -7.49 31.19
N PHE A 269 -57.22 -8.06 32.24
CA PHE A 269 -58.34 -7.47 32.99
C PHE A 269 -58.07 -7.30 34.49
#